data_AF-A0A8K1FWQ8-F1
#
_entry.id   AF-A0A8K1FWQ8-F1
#
_cell.length_a   1.000
_cell.length_b   1.000
_cell.length_c   1.000
_cell.angle_alpha   90.00
_cell.angle_beta   90.00
_cell.angle_gamma   90.00
#
_symmetry.space_group_name_H-M   'P 1'
#
loop_
_entity.id
_entity.type
_entity.pdbx_description
1 polymer ?
#
loop_
_entity_poly.entity_id
_entity_poly.type
_entity_poly.pdbx_seq_one_letter_code
_entity_poly.pdbx_strand_id
1 'polypeptide(L)'
;MDLEPPAPPRPEGLIELYGSFQEMFEFFCKNTTIHGTVRLVCSGSNRMKTAFWTLLLLASLGMLYWQFALMFSQFWAYPVVLTMSMHSEPKMFPAVTVCNLDPYRFELVSEHLAQLDRMAEESITFLYGINTSERKTHVQASANGSTSGFKLSHNFSLVRMTRLRAGKKHSRVGFRLCNSTGGSCFFKPFSSGLDALQEWYRFHYLNVVSRLPPSADVAEHEEQIQDLVYSCHYDGEPCRPSDYDHFHHPVFGSCYTFNSKGTDPFWTATKPGIPY
;
A
#
# COMPACT_ATOMS: atom_id res chain seq x y z
N MET A 1 -62.05 -49.67 -64.42
CA MET A 1 -62.68 -48.36 -64.67
C MET A 1 -63.22 -47.97 -63.31
N ASP A 2 -62.59 -47.06 -62.59
CA ASP A 2 -62.23 -45.71 -63.02
C ASP A 2 -60.77 -45.30 -62.75
N LEU A 3 -60.20 -44.54 -63.68
CA LEU A 3 -58.96 -43.80 -63.55
C LEU A 3 -59.27 -42.41 -62.98
N GLU A 4 -58.51 -41.98 -61.97
CA GLU A 4 -58.42 -40.59 -61.50
C GLU A 4 -57.00 -40.07 -61.89
N PRO A 5 -56.86 -38.82 -62.37
CA PRO A 5 -55.80 -38.39 -63.30
C PRO A 5 -54.43 -38.08 -62.65
N PRO A 6 -53.35 -37.92 -63.45
CA PRO A 6 -52.01 -37.68 -62.90
C PRO A 6 -51.90 -36.27 -62.28
N ALA A 7 -51.28 -36.20 -61.09
CA ALA A 7 -50.94 -34.94 -60.44
C ALA A 7 -49.87 -34.16 -61.25
N PRO A 8 -49.95 -32.81 -61.30
CA PRO A 8 -49.05 -32.00 -62.12
C PRO A 8 -47.61 -31.97 -61.57
N PRO A 9 -46.60 -31.76 -62.44
CA PRO A 9 -45.20 -31.78 -62.03
C PRO A 9 -44.86 -30.55 -61.17
N ARG A 10 -44.21 -30.77 -60.02
CA ARG A 10 -43.68 -29.68 -59.18
C ARG A 10 -42.35 -29.18 -59.76
N PRO A 11 -42.15 -27.86 -59.90
CA PRO A 11 -40.90 -27.31 -60.43
C PRO A 11 -39.76 -27.49 -59.42
N GLU A 12 -38.65 -28.05 -59.88
CA GLU A 12 -37.41 -28.14 -59.12
C GLU A 12 -36.77 -26.75 -59.00
N GLY A 13 -36.68 -26.24 -57.77
CA GLY A 13 -36.05 -24.96 -57.44
C GLY A 13 -35.24 -25.07 -56.14
N LEU A 14 -33.98 -24.62 -56.18
CA LEU A 14 -32.87 -25.09 -55.34
C LEU A 14 -32.70 -24.40 -53.96
N ILE A 15 -33.69 -23.70 -53.42
CA ILE A 15 -33.81 -23.40 -51.96
C ILE A 15 -35.30 -23.20 -51.65
N GLU A 16 -35.93 -24.13 -50.92
CA GLU A 16 -37.27 -23.96 -50.33
C GLU A 16 -37.20 -22.95 -49.17
N LEU A 17 -37.45 -21.66 -49.42
CA LEU A 17 -37.84 -20.76 -48.33
C LEU A 17 -39.33 -20.93 -48.07
N TYR A 18 -39.67 -21.36 -46.84
CA TYR A 18 -41.05 -21.51 -46.37
C TYR A 18 -41.83 -20.19 -46.51
N GLY A 19 -43.09 -20.27 -46.96
CA GLY A 19 -43.92 -19.09 -47.24
C GLY A 19 -44.38 -18.32 -46.00
N SER A 20 -44.35 -18.95 -44.82
CA SER A 20 -44.60 -18.29 -43.54
C SER A 20 -43.90 -18.99 -42.38
N PHE A 21 -43.68 -18.27 -41.27
CA PHE A 21 -43.13 -18.88 -40.04
C PHE A 21 -43.99 -20.05 -39.55
N GLN A 22 -45.31 -20.00 -39.72
CA GLN A 22 -46.22 -21.06 -39.30
C GLN A 22 -46.05 -22.33 -40.13
N GLU A 23 -45.87 -22.20 -41.45
CA GLU A 23 -45.63 -23.32 -42.37
C GLU A 23 -44.28 -24.00 -42.09
N MET A 24 -43.25 -23.20 -41.79
CA MET A 24 -41.94 -23.70 -41.37
C MET A 24 -42.03 -24.51 -40.06
N PHE A 25 -42.72 -23.98 -39.05
CA PHE A 25 -42.90 -24.68 -37.78
C PHE A 25 -43.75 -25.94 -37.91
N GLU A 26 -44.78 -25.95 -38.77
CA GLU A 26 -45.61 -27.12 -39.01
C GLU A 26 -44.85 -28.24 -39.74
N PHE A 27 -44.04 -27.88 -40.74
CA PHE A 27 -43.13 -28.82 -41.40
C PHE A 27 -42.10 -29.38 -40.41
N PHE A 28 -41.46 -28.51 -39.63
CA PHE A 28 -40.49 -28.91 -38.62
C PHE A 28 -41.12 -29.84 -37.58
N CYS A 29 -42.34 -29.56 -37.10
CA CYS A 29 -43.05 -30.45 -36.17
C CYS A 29 -43.34 -31.84 -36.76
N LYS A 30 -43.66 -31.93 -38.05
CA LYS A 30 -43.97 -33.22 -38.71
C LYS A 30 -42.72 -34.05 -39.04
N ASN A 31 -41.59 -33.41 -39.35
CA ASN A 31 -40.35 -34.08 -39.77
C ASN A 31 -39.28 -34.19 -38.68
N THR A 32 -39.39 -33.44 -37.58
CA THR A 32 -38.42 -33.55 -36.48
C THR A 32 -38.73 -34.73 -35.58
N THR A 33 -37.67 -35.41 -35.11
CA THR A 33 -37.77 -36.49 -34.12
C THR A 33 -37.91 -35.97 -32.69
N ILE A 34 -37.93 -34.65 -32.50
CA ILE A 34 -38.10 -34.01 -31.20
C ILE A 34 -39.57 -34.17 -30.73
N HIS A 35 -39.80 -35.15 -29.86
CA HIS A 35 -41.13 -35.53 -29.38
C HIS A 35 -41.96 -34.40 -28.73
N GLY A 36 -41.34 -33.29 -28.31
CA GLY A 36 -42.01 -32.16 -27.67
C GLY A 36 -42.73 -31.21 -28.64
N THR A 37 -42.23 -31.02 -29.86
CA THR A 37 -42.73 -29.99 -30.81
C THR A 37 -44.13 -30.34 -31.34
N VAL A 38 -44.36 -31.62 -31.65
CA VAL A 38 -45.67 -32.18 -32.05
C VAL A 38 -46.75 -31.91 -30.99
N ARG A 39 -46.39 -31.99 -29.70
CA ARG A 39 -47.31 -31.77 -28.56
C ARG A 39 -47.52 -30.29 -28.21
N LEU A 40 -46.61 -29.42 -28.64
CA LEU A 40 -46.61 -27.98 -28.35
C LEU A 40 -47.36 -27.14 -29.40
N VAL A 41 -47.22 -27.46 -30.69
CA VAL A 41 -47.76 -26.63 -31.79
C VAL A 41 -48.85 -27.33 -32.60
N CYS A 42 -48.77 -28.65 -32.81
CA CYS A 42 -49.68 -29.39 -33.70
C CYS A 42 -50.82 -30.14 -32.99
N SER A 43 -51.06 -29.91 -31.70
CA SER A 43 -52.14 -30.57 -30.96
C SER A 43 -53.48 -29.82 -31.11
N GLY A 44 -54.21 -30.07 -32.19
CA GLY A 44 -55.52 -29.45 -32.45
C GLY A 44 -56.67 -29.92 -31.53
N SER A 45 -56.49 -31.02 -30.79
CA SER A 45 -57.60 -31.71 -30.11
C SER A 45 -57.74 -31.41 -28.61
N ASN A 46 -56.67 -31.04 -27.88
CA ASN A 46 -56.73 -30.88 -26.42
C ASN A 46 -55.79 -29.77 -25.90
N ARG A 47 -56.30 -28.54 -25.77
CA ARG A 47 -55.52 -27.36 -25.33
C ARG A 47 -54.86 -27.52 -23.95
N MET A 48 -55.41 -28.35 -23.07
CA MET A 48 -54.85 -28.63 -21.74
C MET A 48 -53.54 -29.43 -21.81
N LYS A 49 -53.41 -30.37 -22.77
CA LYS A 49 -52.17 -31.11 -22.98
C LYS A 49 -51.10 -30.18 -23.55
N THR A 50 -51.47 -29.33 -24.50
CA THR A 50 -50.58 -28.30 -25.05
C THR A 50 -50.06 -27.38 -23.94
N ALA A 51 -50.94 -26.89 -23.06
CA ALA A 51 -50.56 -26.03 -21.93
C ALA A 51 -49.59 -26.73 -20.96
N PHE A 52 -49.82 -28.00 -20.64
CA PHE A 52 -48.92 -28.79 -19.80
C PHE A 52 -47.52 -28.93 -20.41
N TRP A 53 -47.42 -29.28 -21.71
CA TRP A 53 -46.13 -29.39 -22.39
C TRP A 53 -45.42 -28.05 -22.56
N THR A 54 -46.17 -26.96 -22.76
CA THR A 54 -45.62 -25.60 -22.76
C THR A 54 -45.07 -25.20 -21.40
N LEU A 55 -45.76 -25.52 -20.31
CA LEU A 55 -45.27 -25.26 -18.94
C LEU A 55 -43.96 -26.02 -18.66
N LEU A 56 -43.89 -27.30 -19.05
CA LEU A 56 -42.67 -28.10 -18.91
C LEU A 56 -41.50 -27.53 -19.75
N LEU A 57 -41.78 -27.06 -20.96
CA LEU A 57 -40.79 -26.39 -21.80
C LEU A 57 -40.30 -25.09 -21.16
N LEU A 58 -41.21 -24.25 -20.66
CA LEU A 58 -40.84 -23.01 -19.96
C LEU A 58 -40.03 -23.28 -18.68
N ALA A 59 -40.41 -24.30 -17.91
CA ALA A 59 -39.68 -24.69 -16.70
C ALA A 59 -38.26 -25.17 -17.03
N SER A 60 -38.11 -26.00 -18.08
CA SER A 60 -36.78 -26.47 -18.52
C SER A 60 -35.92 -25.34 -19.09
N LEU A 61 -36.49 -24.41 -19.85
CA LEU A 61 -35.79 -23.19 -20.31
C LEU A 61 -35.38 -22.28 -19.15
N GLY A 62 -36.26 -22.09 -18.16
CA GLY A 62 -35.97 -21.31 -16.96
C GLY A 62 -34.80 -21.91 -16.16
N MET A 63 -34.80 -23.23 -15.98
CA MET A 63 -33.67 -23.95 -15.37
C MET A 63 -32.37 -23.79 -16.17
N LEU A 64 -32.45 -23.83 -17.50
CA LEU A 64 -31.29 -23.63 -18.37
C LEU A 64 -30.69 -22.22 -18.22
N TYR A 65 -31.51 -21.16 -18.26
CA TYR A 65 -31.03 -19.78 -18.06
C TYR A 65 -30.49 -19.54 -16.65
N TRP A 66 -31.11 -20.16 -15.64
CA TRP A 66 -30.60 -20.11 -14.27
C TRP A 66 -29.20 -20.73 -14.15
N GLN A 67 -28.99 -21.92 -14.73
CA GLN A 67 -27.68 -22.57 -14.78
C GLN A 67 -26.66 -21.73 -15.57
N PHE A 68 -27.08 -21.12 -16.68
CA PHE A 68 -26.23 -20.23 -17.46
C PHE A 68 -25.79 -19.00 -16.65
N ALA A 69 -26.69 -18.38 -15.88
CA ALA A 69 -26.37 -17.25 -15.02
C ALA A 69 -25.37 -17.63 -13.90
N LEU A 70 -25.51 -18.82 -13.31
CA LEU A 70 -24.56 -19.34 -12.33
C LEU A 70 -23.18 -19.60 -12.94
N MET A 71 -23.13 -20.22 -14.12
CA MET A 71 -21.87 -20.46 -14.81
C MET A 71 -21.19 -19.13 -15.19
N PHE A 72 -21.96 -18.16 -15.67
CA PHE A 72 -21.46 -16.83 -16.03
C PHE A 72 -20.96 -16.05 -14.81
N SER A 73 -21.65 -16.13 -13.67
CA SER A 73 -21.20 -15.48 -12.43
C SER A 73 -19.91 -16.12 -11.90
N GLN A 74 -19.77 -17.45 -11.99
CA GLN A 74 -18.53 -18.13 -11.63
C GLN A 74 -17.36 -17.78 -12.57
N PHE A 75 -17.64 -17.63 -13.87
CA PHE A 75 -16.64 -17.19 -14.84
C PHE A 75 -16.12 -15.76 -14.55
N TRP A 76 -17.03 -14.83 -14.25
CA TRP A 76 -16.68 -13.44 -13.91
C TRP A 76 -16.21 -13.24 -12.45
N ALA A 77 -16.27 -14.28 -11.61
CA ALA A 77 -15.76 -14.23 -10.25
C ALA A 77 -14.22 -14.33 -10.16
N TYR A 78 -13.56 -14.76 -11.25
CA TYR A 78 -12.10 -14.95 -11.32
C TYR A 78 -11.50 -15.61 -10.06
N PRO A 79 -12.01 -16.77 -9.61
CA PRO A 79 -11.51 -17.39 -8.39
C PRO A 79 -10.06 -17.86 -8.59
N VAL A 80 -9.19 -17.51 -7.64
CA VAL A 80 -7.78 -17.93 -7.63
C VAL A 80 -7.58 -19.07 -6.61
N VAL A 81 -6.80 -20.08 -6.98
CA VAL A 81 -6.39 -21.17 -6.09
C VAL A 81 -4.94 -20.93 -5.67
N LEU A 82 -4.72 -20.73 -4.37
CA LEU A 82 -3.38 -20.56 -3.80
C LEU A 82 -2.81 -21.94 -3.44
N THR A 83 -1.68 -22.31 -4.04
CA THR A 83 -0.90 -23.49 -3.67
C THR A 83 0.34 -23.06 -2.89
N MET A 84 0.57 -23.66 -1.73
CA MET A 84 1.77 -23.42 -0.92
C MET A 84 2.75 -24.57 -1.13
N SER A 85 3.96 -24.27 -1.63
CA SER A 85 5.08 -25.22 -1.68
C SER A 85 6.28 -24.64 -0.94
N MET A 86 7.09 -25.52 -0.34
CA MET A 86 8.35 -25.16 0.30
C MET A 86 9.48 -25.80 -0.49
N HIS A 87 10.37 -24.97 -1.03
CA HIS A 87 11.57 -25.42 -1.74
C HIS A 87 12.81 -24.95 -0.97
N SER A 88 13.63 -25.90 -0.54
CA SER A 88 14.91 -25.64 0.14
C SER A 88 16.00 -25.48 -0.92
N GLU A 89 16.07 -24.29 -1.49
CA GLU A 89 17.10 -23.91 -2.48
C GLU A 89 17.97 -22.80 -1.89
N PRO A 90 19.23 -22.65 -2.35
CA PRO A 90 20.03 -21.47 -2.01
C PRO A 90 19.25 -20.21 -2.35
N LYS A 91 19.13 -19.32 -1.37
CA LYS A 91 18.49 -18.02 -1.56
C LYS A 91 19.51 -16.93 -1.34
N MET A 92 19.35 -15.86 -2.09
CA MET A 92 20.15 -14.68 -1.88
C MET A 92 19.84 -14.06 -0.53
N PHE A 93 20.87 -13.74 0.24
CA PHE A 93 20.74 -13.07 1.51
C PHE A 93 20.16 -11.67 1.28
N PRO A 94 19.20 -11.22 2.10
CA PRO A 94 18.55 -9.94 1.90
C PRO A 94 19.55 -8.79 2.04
N ALA A 95 19.17 -7.64 1.50
CA ALA A 95 19.87 -6.40 1.81
C ALA A 95 19.75 -6.10 3.32
N VAL A 96 20.86 -5.78 3.96
CA VAL A 96 20.91 -5.45 5.39
C VAL A 96 21.32 -4.01 5.56
N THR A 97 20.42 -3.20 6.11
CA THR A 97 20.71 -1.80 6.44
C THR A 97 20.99 -1.64 7.93
N VAL A 98 22.19 -1.16 8.26
CA VAL A 98 22.59 -0.80 9.62
C VAL A 98 22.65 0.72 9.70
N CYS A 99 21.91 1.30 10.64
CA CYS A 99 21.91 2.74 10.87
C CYS A 99 22.45 3.06 12.26
N ASN A 100 23.16 4.19 12.35
CA ASN A 100 23.37 4.86 13.62
C ASN A 100 22.00 5.28 14.22
N LEU A 101 21.94 5.57 15.52
CA LEU A 101 20.77 6.20 16.16
C LEU A 101 21.05 7.66 16.53
N ASP A 102 22.20 8.18 16.11
CA ASP A 102 22.62 9.57 16.31
C ASP A 102 22.59 10.33 14.97
N PRO A 103 21.60 11.22 14.76
CA PRO A 103 21.53 12.02 13.55
C PRO A 103 22.62 13.10 13.53
N TYR A 104 23.43 13.07 12.46
CA TYR A 104 24.51 14.02 12.25
C TYR A 104 24.06 15.50 12.28
N ARG A 105 24.82 16.33 13.00
CA ARG A 105 24.60 17.77 13.08
C ARG A 105 25.47 18.51 12.06
N PHE A 106 24.91 18.79 10.90
CA PHE A 106 25.58 19.52 9.83
C PHE A 106 26.06 20.91 10.27
N GLU A 107 27.34 21.21 10.04
CA GLU A 107 27.93 22.51 10.38
C GLU A 107 27.19 23.68 9.72
N LEU A 108 26.72 23.50 8.48
CA LEU A 108 25.96 24.51 7.71
C LEU A 108 24.68 24.98 8.43
N VAL A 109 24.09 24.14 9.29
CA VAL A 109 22.88 24.49 10.07
C VAL A 109 23.13 24.49 11.58
N SER A 110 24.39 24.41 12.00
CA SER A 110 24.78 24.37 13.42
C SER A 110 24.21 25.54 14.23
N GLU A 111 24.21 26.76 13.67
CA GLU A 111 23.64 27.94 14.31
C GLU A 111 22.11 27.81 14.53
N HIS A 112 21.40 27.28 13.54
CA HIS A 112 19.96 27.03 13.62
C HIS A 112 19.62 25.94 14.62
N LEU A 113 20.45 24.89 14.70
CA LEU A 113 20.33 23.83 15.70
C LEU A 113 20.61 24.37 17.11
N ALA A 114 21.61 25.24 17.28
CA ALA A 114 21.88 25.90 18.57
C ALA A 114 20.74 26.84 18.99
N GLN A 115 20.04 27.47 18.04
CA GLN A 115 18.82 28.22 18.34
C GLN A 115 17.67 27.29 18.78
N LEU A 116 17.51 26.13 18.14
CA LEU A 116 16.52 25.13 18.52
C LEU A 116 16.80 24.56 19.93
N ASP A 117 18.06 24.29 20.26
CA ASP A 117 18.48 23.84 21.59
C ASP A 117 18.09 24.84 22.68
N ARG A 118 18.34 26.13 22.46
CA ARG A 118 17.93 27.21 23.38
C ARG A 118 16.41 27.26 23.53
N MET A 119 15.66 27.13 22.44
CA MET A 119 14.19 27.10 22.49
C MET A 119 13.65 25.89 23.26
N ALA A 120 14.32 24.73 23.14
CA ALA A 120 13.98 23.53 23.89
C ALA A 120 14.24 23.73 25.39
N GLU A 121 15.40 24.29 25.75
CA GLU A 121 15.77 24.60 27.14
C GLU A 121 14.76 25.55 27.79
N GLU A 122 14.45 26.68 27.14
CA GLU A 122 13.44 27.64 27.59
C GLU A 122 12.06 26.98 27.78
N SER A 123 11.67 26.07 26.87
CA SER A 123 10.40 25.34 26.96
C SER A 123 10.38 24.37 28.13
N ILE A 124 11.49 23.66 28.41
CA ILE A 124 11.62 22.75 29.54
C ILE A 124 11.55 23.54 30.85
N THR A 125 12.29 24.63 30.96
CA THR A 125 12.26 25.50 32.15
C THR A 125 10.86 26.09 32.37
N PHE A 126 10.18 26.55 31.31
CA PHE A 126 8.81 27.05 31.40
C PHE A 126 7.79 25.98 31.85
N LEU A 127 7.91 24.75 31.33
CA LEU A 127 6.93 23.70 31.61
C LEU A 127 7.18 22.98 32.93
N TYR A 128 8.43 22.75 33.30
CA TYR A 128 8.82 21.90 34.41
C TYR A 128 9.57 22.63 35.53
N GLY A 129 9.98 23.88 35.34
CA GLY A 129 10.70 24.65 36.35
C GLY A 129 12.11 24.12 36.66
N ILE A 130 12.71 23.36 35.75
CA ILE A 130 14.07 22.83 35.91
C ILE A 130 15.07 23.93 35.53
N ASN A 131 15.90 24.34 36.49
CA ASN A 131 17.07 25.18 36.22
C ASN A 131 18.21 24.29 35.71
N THR A 132 18.40 24.23 34.39
CA THR A 132 19.52 23.56 33.71
C THR A 132 20.82 24.36 33.80
N SER A 133 21.13 24.93 34.97
CA SER A 133 22.24 25.87 35.13
C SER A 133 23.64 25.23 35.32
N GLU A 134 23.78 23.90 35.35
CA GLU A 134 25.05 23.27 35.76
C GLU A 134 25.75 22.35 34.75
N ARG A 135 25.36 22.34 33.46
CA ARG A 135 26.15 21.70 32.40
C ARG A 135 26.28 22.56 31.16
N LYS A 136 27.18 23.55 31.19
CA LYS A 136 27.73 24.16 29.98
C LYS A 136 29.19 23.75 29.84
N THR A 137 29.43 22.67 29.10
CA THR A 137 30.72 22.46 28.42
C THR A 137 30.76 23.38 27.20
N HIS A 138 31.90 24.07 27.06
CA HIS A 138 32.20 25.11 26.08
C HIS A 138 31.96 24.69 24.63
N VAL A 139 31.09 25.39 23.90
CA VAL A 139 31.23 25.58 22.45
C VAL A 139 30.88 27.04 22.15
N GLN A 140 31.92 27.83 21.86
CA GLN A 140 31.83 29.26 21.64
C GLN A 140 31.82 29.51 20.12
N ALA A 141 30.62 29.56 19.53
CA ALA A 141 30.47 29.96 18.13
C ALA A 141 30.36 31.48 18.03
N SER A 142 31.42 32.11 17.51
CA SER A 142 31.48 33.54 17.20
C SER A 142 30.75 33.79 15.88
N ALA A 143 29.52 34.32 15.94
CA ALA A 143 28.74 34.66 14.75
C ALA A 143 29.05 36.10 14.28
N ASN A 144 29.81 36.22 13.20
CA ASN A 144 29.82 37.39 12.32
C ASN A 144 29.44 36.92 10.91
N GLY A 145 28.15 36.95 10.60
CA GLY A 145 27.65 36.49 9.30
C GLY A 145 26.19 36.85 9.09
N SER A 146 25.94 37.93 8.35
CA SER A 146 24.64 38.33 7.85
C SER A 146 24.14 37.32 6.80
N THR A 147 23.24 36.41 7.16
CA THR A 147 22.48 35.61 6.18
C THR A 147 20.99 35.62 6.47
N SER A 148 20.22 35.67 5.40
CA SER A 148 18.78 35.88 5.34
C SER A 148 17.97 34.76 6.01
N GLY A 149 17.55 34.99 7.24
CA GLY A 149 16.12 35.03 7.59
C GLY A 149 15.35 33.73 7.66
N PHE A 150 15.93 32.60 8.09
CA PHE A 150 15.10 31.60 8.76
C PHE A 150 14.89 32.01 10.21
N LYS A 151 13.62 32.17 10.59
CA LYS A 151 13.22 32.29 11.99
C LYS A 151 12.46 31.01 12.37
N LEU A 152 12.98 30.27 13.34
CA LEU A 152 12.22 29.20 14.01
C LEU A 152 10.87 29.79 14.46
N SER A 153 9.78 29.17 13.99
CA SER A 153 8.44 29.72 14.24
C SER A 153 8.06 29.49 15.71
N HIS A 154 8.10 30.56 16.50
CA HIS A 154 7.61 30.56 17.88
C HIS A 154 6.10 30.24 17.98
N ASN A 155 5.37 30.22 16.85
CA ASN A 155 3.96 29.84 16.80
C ASN A 155 3.74 28.33 17.05
N PHE A 156 4.79 27.51 16.89
CA PHE A 156 4.77 26.08 17.21
C PHE A 156 5.60 25.82 18.48
N SER A 157 4.97 26.05 19.64
CA SER A 157 5.57 25.87 20.97
C SER A 157 4.88 24.76 21.76
N LEU A 158 5.63 24.19 22.71
CA LEU A 158 5.07 23.25 23.68
C LEU A 158 4.20 24.01 24.68
N VAL A 159 2.99 23.51 24.89
CA VAL A 159 2.01 24.13 25.79
C VAL A 159 1.44 23.10 26.76
N ARG A 160 1.16 23.56 27.96
CA ARG A 160 0.42 22.78 28.96
C ARG A 160 -1.07 22.86 28.63
N MET A 161 -1.66 21.70 28.29
CA MET A 161 -3.08 21.56 27.99
C MET A 161 -3.79 20.93 29.18
N THR A 162 -4.67 21.69 29.81
CA THR A 162 -5.55 21.19 30.87
C THR A 162 -6.89 20.80 30.30
N ARG A 163 -7.27 19.52 30.43
CA ARG A 163 -8.64 19.07 30.17
C ARG A 163 -9.31 18.65 31.48
N LEU A 164 -10.53 19.15 31.69
CA LEU A 164 -11.41 18.67 32.76
C LEU A 164 -12.15 17.45 32.23
N ARG A 165 -11.85 16.26 32.78
CA ARG A 165 -12.61 15.04 32.52
C ARG A 165 -13.07 14.47 33.87
N ALA A 166 -14.37 14.21 34.01
CA ALA A 166 -14.96 13.59 35.21
C ALA A 166 -14.57 14.27 36.54
N GLY A 167 -14.57 15.61 36.60
CA GLY A 167 -14.23 16.37 37.81
C GLY A 167 -12.74 16.38 38.18
N LYS A 168 -11.88 15.65 37.47
CA LYS A 168 -10.42 15.66 37.67
C LYS A 168 -9.72 16.49 36.59
N LYS A 169 -8.79 17.37 37.01
CA LYS A 169 -7.93 18.14 36.11
C LYS A 169 -6.80 17.24 35.61
N HIS A 170 -6.83 16.89 34.32
CA HIS A 170 -5.71 16.22 33.68
C HIS A 170 -4.90 17.24 32.89
N SER A 171 -3.67 17.49 33.35
CA SER A 171 -2.68 18.29 32.64
C SER A 171 -1.86 17.39 31.74
N ARG A 172 -1.85 17.66 30.43
CA ARG A 172 -0.94 17.01 29.46
C ARG A 172 -0.10 18.06 28.77
N VAL A 173 1.08 17.68 28.31
CA VAL A 173 1.94 18.54 27.49
C VAL A 173 1.76 18.11 26.04
N GLY A 174 1.82 19.08 25.14
CA GLY A 174 1.75 18.85 23.71
C GLY A 174 1.93 20.15 22.96
N PHE A 175 1.62 20.13 21.67
CA PHE A 175 1.72 21.31 20.82
C PHE A 175 0.44 21.53 20.03
N ARG A 176 0.27 22.76 19.54
CA ARG A 176 -0.84 23.12 18.64
C ARG A 176 -0.31 23.56 17.28
N LEU A 177 -0.98 23.14 16.22
CA LEU A 177 -0.72 23.53 14.84
C LEU A 177 -1.92 24.31 14.34
N CYS A 178 -1.73 25.57 13.98
CA CYS A 178 -2.82 26.41 13.49
C CYS A 178 -2.63 26.68 12.00
N ASN A 179 -3.75 26.83 11.29
CA ASN A 179 -3.73 27.37 9.93
C ASN A 179 -3.18 28.81 9.91
N SER A 180 -2.80 29.31 8.74
CA SER A 180 -2.34 30.68 8.46
C SER A 180 -3.22 31.77 9.07
N THR A 181 -4.55 31.57 9.11
CA THR A 181 -5.51 32.50 9.68
C THR A 181 -5.67 32.39 11.20
N GLY A 182 -5.02 31.41 11.84
CA GLY A 182 -5.11 31.15 13.29
C GLY A 182 -6.44 30.57 13.78
N GLY A 183 -7.45 30.46 12.91
CA GLY A 183 -8.82 30.08 13.30
C GLY A 183 -9.06 28.58 13.50
N SER A 184 -8.32 27.72 12.80
CA SER A 184 -8.39 26.25 12.98
C SER A 184 -7.07 25.75 13.52
N CYS A 185 -7.08 25.27 14.76
CA CYS A 185 -5.90 24.74 15.44
C CYS A 185 -6.09 23.26 15.80
N PHE A 186 -5.17 22.43 15.34
CA PHE A 186 -5.03 21.03 15.74
C PHE A 186 -4.16 20.93 17.00
N PHE A 187 -4.62 20.17 17.99
CA PHE A 187 -3.91 19.96 19.26
C PHE A 187 -3.44 18.52 19.35
N LYS A 188 -2.13 18.29 19.51
CA LYS A 188 -1.53 16.97 19.70
C LYS A 188 -1.06 16.82 21.17
N PRO A 189 -1.90 16.30 22.09
CA PRO A 189 -1.48 16.03 23.46
C PRO A 189 -0.76 14.68 23.56
N PHE A 190 0.26 14.60 24.41
CA PHE A 190 0.99 13.37 24.68
C PHE A 190 0.73 12.84 26.10
N SER A 191 1.02 11.55 26.30
CA SER A 191 1.00 10.89 27.61
C SER A 191 2.14 11.36 28.50
N SER A 192 3.33 11.53 27.93
CA SER A 192 4.55 11.98 28.62
C SER A 192 5.01 13.35 28.11
N GLY A 193 5.66 14.09 29.00
CA GLY A 193 6.40 15.30 28.65
C GLY A 193 7.58 15.04 27.73
N LEU A 194 8.26 13.92 27.94
CA LEU A 194 9.43 13.53 27.17
C LEU A 194 9.04 13.22 25.72
N ASP A 195 7.97 12.45 25.52
CA ASP A 195 7.44 12.16 24.18
C ASP A 195 7.03 13.45 23.46
N ALA A 196 6.39 14.38 24.18
CA ALA A 196 6.00 15.67 23.62
C ALA A 196 7.21 16.48 23.16
N LEU A 197 8.24 16.55 24.01
CA LEU A 197 9.47 17.27 23.73
C LEU A 197 10.23 16.65 22.56
N GLN A 198 10.41 15.32 22.57
CA GLN A 198 11.11 14.59 21.51
C GLN A 198 10.43 14.77 20.16
N GLU A 199 9.10 14.66 20.10
CA GLU A 199 8.33 14.83 18.87
C GLU A 199 8.34 16.28 18.37
N TRP A 200 8.26 17.25 19.28
CA TRP A 200 8.36 18.67 18.95
C TRP A 200 9.74 19.03 18.43
N TYR A 201 10.80 18.53 19.07
CA TYR A 201 12.18 18.75 18.66
C TYR A 201 12.45 18.10 17.29
N ARG A 202 11.99 16.86 17.08
CA ARG A 202 12.07 16.16 15.79
C ARG A 202 11.40 16.94 14.66
N PHE A 203 10.24 17.53 14.91
CA PHE A 203 9.55 18.35 13.90
C PHE A 203 10.37 19.58 13.48
N HIS A 204 10.95 20.31 14.43
CA HIS A 204 11.79 21.46 14.12
C HIS A 204 13.11 21.05 13.46
N TYR A 205 13.73 19.99 13.94
CA TYR A 205 14.95 19.43 13.38
C TYR A 205 14.77 19.10 11.89
N LEU A 206 13.70 18.39 11.53
CA LEU A 206 13.41 18.05 10.12
C LEU A 206 13.18 19.30 9.24
N ASN A 207 12.60 20.37 9.79
CA ASN A 207 12.45 21.64 9.06
C ASN A 207 13.76 22.41 8.90
N VAL A 208 14.72 22.22 9.81
CA VAL A 208 16.06 22.82 9.71
C VAL A 208 16.88 22.07 8.67
N VAL A 209 16.95 20.74 8.78
CA VAL A 209 17.77 19.88 7.92
C VAL A 209 17.26 19.85 6.47
N SER A 210 15.96 20.00 6.23
CA SER A 210 15.40 20.05 4.87
C SER A 210 15.86 21.24 4.01
N ARG A 211 16.56 22.23 4.61
CA ARG A 211 17.15 23.35 3.86
C ARG A 211 18.53 23.05 3.29
N LEU A 212 19.16 21.97 3.71
CA LEU A 212 20.48 21.62 3.21
C LEU A 212 20.38 21.25 1.72
N PRO A 213 21.34 21.68 0.89
CA PRO A 213 21.36 21.25 -0.49
C PRO A 213 21.63 19.73 -0.53
N PRO A 214 21.06 18.99 -1.49
CA PRO A 214 21.31 17.55 -1.63
C PRO A 214 22.80 17.18 -1.80
N SER A 215 23.65 18.14 -2.18
CA SER A 215 25.09 17.99 -2.32
C SER A 215 25.89 18.19 -1.01
N ALA A 216 25.28 18.76 0.04
CA ALA A 216 25.91 18.86 1.36
C ALA A 216 25.94 17.51 2.10
N ASP A 217 25.19 16.52 1.61
CA ASP A 217 25.08 15.18 2.20
C ASP A 217 26.32 14.29 1.97
N VAL A 218 27.30 14.72 1.16
CA VAL A 218 28.26 13.78 0.54
C VAL A 218 29.75 14.05 0.84
N ALA A 219 30.16 15.25 1.24
CA ALA A 219 31.58 15.62 1.08
C ALA A 219 32.47 15.60 2.34
N GLU A 220 31.95 15.80 3.56
CA GLU A 220 32.84 16.10 4.70
C GLU A 220 32.61 15.27 5.97
N HIS A 221 31.51 14.51 6.04
CA HIS A 221 31.13 13.79 7.26
C HIS A 221 30.60 12.38 6.95
N GLU A 222 31.37 11.63 6.19
CA GLU A 222 31.27 10.18 6.20
C GLU A 222 31.82 9.74 7.56
N GLU A 223 30.95 9.56 8.57
CA GLU A 223 31.34 8.77 9.75
C GLU A 223 31.98 7.49 9.20
N GLN A 224 33.15 7.13 9.69
CA GLN A 224 33.75 5.90 9.20
C GLN A 224 32.85 4.77 9.70
N ILE A 225 32.43 3.88 8.80
CA ILE A 225 31.63 2.70 9.16
C ILE A 225 32.24 1.94 10.35
N GLN A 226 33.55 2.05 10.55
CA GLN A 226 34.34 1.48 11.64
C GLN A 226 33.91 1.94 13.05
N ASP A 227 33.32 3.14 13.18
CA ASP A 227 32.79 3.64 14.47
C ASP A 227 31.49 2.93 14.88
N LEU A 228 30.74 2.41 13.90
CA LEU A 228 29.47 1.72 14.10
C LEU A 228 29.62 0.18 13.99
N VAL A 229 30.40 -0.29 13.03
CA VAL A 229 30.57 -1.70 12.67
C VAL A 229 32.04 -2.09 12.85
N TYR A 230 32.35 -2.70 14.00
CA TYR A 230 33.71 -3.16 14.33
C TYR A 230 34.17 -4.37 13.50
N SER A 231 33.24 -5.24 13.09
CA SER A 231 33.54 -6.44 12.32
C SER A 231 32.37 -6.84 11.45
N CYS A 232 32.62 -7.17 10.19
CA CYS A 232 31.63 -7.73 9.28
C CYS A 232 32.18 -9.01 8.66
N HIS A 233 31.47 -10.11 8.87
CA HIS A 233 31.78 -11.41 8.27
C HIS A 233 30.51 -12.03 7.73
N TYR A 234 30.60 -12.64 6.55
CA TYR A 234 29.54 -13.42 5.95
C TYR A 234 30.10 -14.78 5.53
N ASP A 235 29.49 -15.86 6.03
CA ASP A 235 29.95 -17.24 5.82
C ASP A 235 31.44 -17.48 6.15
N GLY A 236 31.96 -16.79 7.18
CA GLY A 236 33.35 -16.87 7.62
C GLY A 236 34.32 -15.95 6.86
N GLU A 237 33.89 -15.34 5.75
CA GLU A 237 34.70 -14.42 4.96
C GLU A 237 34.44 -12.96 5.37
N PRO A 238 35.48 -12.11 5.44
CA PRO A 238 35.31 -10.70 5.79
C PRO A 238 34.59 -9.92 4.67
N CYS A 239 33.69 -9.02 5.06
CA CYS A 239 33.01 -8.13 4.10
C CYS A 239 34.00 -7.10 3.51
N ARG A 240 33.82 -6.75 2.23
CA ARG A 240 34.67 -5.76 1.54
C ARG A 240 34.13 -4.33 1.78
N PRO A 241 34.99 -3.29 1.79
CA PRO A 241 34.53 -1.91 1.90
C PRO A 241 33.59 -1.46 0.77
N SER A 242 33.63 -2.12 -0.39
CA SER A 242 32.74 -1.86 -1.52
C SER A 242 31.36 -2.53 -1.40
N ASP A 243 31.13 -3.33 -0.37
CA ASP A 243 29.91 -4.13 -0.23
C ASP A 243 28.74 -3.35 0.39
N TYR A 244 28.98 -2.12 0.85
CA TYR A 244 27.96 -1.25 1.43
C TYR A 244 27.78 0.06 0.65
N ASP A 245 26.54 0.51 0.56
CA ASP A 245 26.20 1.86 0.13
C ASP A 245 25.88 2.71 1.37
N HIS A 246 26.52 3.88 1.49
CA HIS A 246 26.26 4.85 2.55
C HIS A 246 25.16 5.84 2.13
N PHE A 247 24.25 6.14 3.05
CA PHE A 247 23.30 7.25 2.93
C PHE A 247 22.94 7.82 4.29
N HIS A 248 22.61 9.11 4.35
CA HIS A 248 22.15 9.75 5.56
C HIS A 248 20.62 9.66 5.69
N HIS A 249 20.13 9.18 6.84
CA HIS A 249 18.71 9.21 7.18
C HIS A 249 18.43 10.35 8.16
N PRO A 250 17.51 11.31 7.87
CA PRO A 250 17.29 12.51 8.71
C PRO A 250 16.85 12.25 10.16
N VAL A 251 16.51 11.02 10.53
CA VAL A 251 16.07 10.65 11.89
C VAL A 251 17.06 9.72 12.58
N PHE A 252 17.82 8.94 11.81
CA PHE A 252 18.68 7.89 12.34
C PHE A 252 20.17 8.24 12.21
N GLY A 253 20.53 9.10 11.24
CA GLY A 253 21.92 9.44 10.97
C GLY A 253 22.50 8.59 9.84
N SER A 254 23.78 8.24 9.97
CA SER A 254 24.52 7.48 8.97
C SER A 254 23.99 6.04 8.86
N CYS A 255 23.60 5.64 7.65
CA CYS A 255 23.10 4.31 7.36
C CYS A 255 23.94 3.63 6.27
N TYR A 256 24.18 2.33 6.44
CA TYR A 256 24.98 1.50 5.56
C TYR A 256 24.17 0.29 5.11
N THR A 257 23.96 0.14 3.80
CA THR A 257 23.21 -1.00 3.25
C THR A 257 24.14 -1.98 2.56
N PHE A 258 24.25 -3.18 3.13
CA PHE A 258 24.95 -4.31 2.53
C PHE A 258 24.05 -5.05 1.55
N ASN A 259 24.63 -5.54 0.45
CA ASN A 259 23.93 -6.28 -0.60
C ASN A 259 22.68 -5.55 -1.15
N SER A 260 22.76 -4.22 -1.32
CA SER A 260 21.64 -3.37 -1.74
C SER A 260 20.98 -3.83 -3.05
N LYS A 261 21.78 -4.32 -4.00
CA LYS A 261 21.31 -4.77 -5.33
C LYS A 261 20.75 -6.18 -5.34
N GLY A 262 21.12 -7.02 -4.37
CA GLY A 262 20.77 -8.43 -4.42
C GLY A 262 21.19 -9.07 -5.75
N THR A 263 22.46 -8.96 -6.11
CA THR A 263 22.99 -9.63 -7.32
C THR A 263 24.33 -10.29 -7.08
N ASP A 264 25.03 -9.93 -6.02
CA ASP A 264 26.37 -10.45 -5.75
C ASP A 264 26.28 -11.88 -5.18
N PRO A 265 26.87 -12.89 -5.87
CA PRO A 265 26.89 -14.27 -5.41
C PRO A 265 27.53 -14.48 -4.04
N PHE A 266 28.42 -13.57 -3.59
CA PHE A 266 29.03 -13.62 -2.26
C PHE A 266 27.98 -13.74 -1.15
N TRP A 267 26.83 -13.07 -1.30
CA TRP A 267 25.73 -13.06 -0.34
C TRP A 267 24.74 -14.22 -0.52
N THR A 268 25.11 -15.32 -1.19
CA THR A 268 24.17 -16.44 -1.38
C THR A 268 24.14 -17.34 -0.15
N ALA A 269 22.99 -17.42 0.51
CA ALA A 269 22.79 -18.32 1.65
C ALA A 269 22.62 -19.76 1.16
N THR A 270 23.69 -20.55 1.27
CA THR A 270 23.71 -21.96 0.85
C THR A 270 23.15 -22.90 1.91
N LYS A 271 23.31 -22.55 3.19
CA LYS A 271 22.86 -23.34 4.34
C LYS A 271 22.13 -22.46 5.34
N PRO A 272 21.06 -22.96 5.99
CA PRO A 272 20.44 -22.27 7.10
C PRO A 272 21.26 -22.47 8.38
N GLY A 273 21.30 -21.44 9.23
CA GLY A 273 21.90 -21.50 10.56
C GLY A 273 23.15 -20.64 10.70
N ILE A 274 23.56 -20.40 11.95
CA ILE A 274 24.79 -19.70 12.29
C ILE A 274 25.93 -20.72 12.27
N PRO A 275 27.06 -20.46 11.57
CA PRO A 275 28.22 -21.33 11.64
C PRO A 275 28.81 -21.30 13.06
N TYR A 276 28.97 -22.48 13.66
CA TYR A 276 29.52 -22.70 15.00
C TYR A 276 30.98 -23.16 14.93
#